data_AF-A0A351X9M7-F1
#
_entry.id   AF-A0A351X9M7-F1
#
_cell.length_a   1.000
_cell.length_b   1.000
_cell.length_c   1.000
_cell.angle_alpha   90.00
_cell.angle_beta   90.00
_cell.angle_gamma   90.00
#
_symmetry.space_group_name_H-M   'P 1'
#
loop_
_entity.id
_entity.type
_entity.pdbx_description
1 polymer ?
#
loop_
_entity_poly.entity_id
_entity_poly.type
_entity_poly.pdbx_seq_one_letter_code
_entity_poly.pdbx_strand_id
1 'polypeptide(L)'
;MQMKNALDKNNVTIVEDFDNLKMKLGEFDITFFNGSYKKSKLKFGENVNSVATLVELNGLKALLTGDMNYKNGGEKLIADKVGKVDLLKVGHHGYIGSTSFGFVKKLKPEYAIICNNSSKVYPDVRFKLKHISKSKIYCTADSNGVKAVFEDEIIINSNIME
;
A
#
# COMPACT_ATOMS: atom_id res chain seq x y z
N MET A 1 23.55 1.43 -6.48
CA MET A 1 24.53 0.31 -6.55
C MET A 1 25.09 -0.10 -5.19
N GLN A 2 25.23 0.80 -4.21
CA GLN A 2 25.84 0.49 -2.91
C GLN A 2 25.21 -0.72 -2.20
N MET A 3 23.88 -0.80 -2.13
CA MET A 3 23.20 -1.93 -1.45
C MET A 3 23.41 -3.26 -2.17
N LYS A 4 23.23 -3.30 -3.50
CA LYS A 4 23.45 -4.52 -4.29
C LYS A 4 24.87 -5.04 -4.10
N ASN A 5 25.87 -4.16 -4.24
CA ASN A 5 27.28 -4.51 -4.04
C ASN A 5 27.55 -5.04 -2.63
N ALA A 6 26.88 -4.51 -1.61
CA ALA A 6 27.01 -4.99 -0.23
C ALA A 6 26.39 -6.38 -0.06
N LEU A 7 25.24 -6.65 -0.68
CA LEU A 7 24.60 -7.97 -0.66
C LEU A 7 25.47 -9.02 -1.38
N ASP A 8 25.96 -8.68 -2.57
CA ASP A 8 26.86 -9.52 -3.36
C ASP A 8 28.15 -9.84 -2.56
N LYS A 9 28.76 -8.83 -1.92
CA LYS A 9 29.96 -9.01 -1.10
C LYS A 9 29.75 -9.95 0.08
N ASN A 10 28.54 -9.99 0.64
CA ASN A 10 28.20 -10.82 1.80
C ASN A 10 27.53 -12.15 1.40
N ASN A 11 27.53 -12.52 0.11
CA ASN A 11 26.87 -13.73 -0.40
C ASN A 11 25.40 -13.84 0.02
N VAL A 12 24.71 -12.70 0.11
CA VAL A 12 23.28 -12.67 0.43
C VAL A 12 22.49 -12.92 -0.85
N THR A 13 21.66 -13.96 -0.85
CA THR A 13 20.77 -14.25 -1.97
C THR A 13 19.83 -13.07 -2.24
N ILE A 14 19.87 -12.55 -3.46
CA ILE A 14 18.98 -11.47 -3.92
C ILE A 14 17.83 -12.09 -4.72
N VAL A 15 16.60 -11.85 -4.28
CA VAL A 15 15.39 -12.22 -5.03
C VAL A 15 14.92 -11.00 -5.81
N GLU A 16 15.09 -11.02 -7.13
CA GLU A 16 14.77 -9.88 -8.01
C GLU A 16 13.39 -10.00 -8.68
N ASP A 17 12.76 -11.18 -8.67
CA ASP A 17 11.43 -11.41 -9.21
C ASP A 17 10.59 -12.26 -8.25
N PHE A 18 9.47 -11.68 -7.82
CA PHE A 18 8.54 -12.27 -6.87
C PHE A 18 7.12 -11.73 -7.08
N ASP A 19 6.77 -11.32 -8.32
CA ASP A 19 5.42 -10.85 -8.59
C ASP A 19 4.41 -11.98 -8.44
N ASN A 20 3.35 -11.72 -7.67
CA ASN A 20 2.33 -12.69 -7.26
C ASN A 20 2.87 -13.83 -6.37
N LEU A 21 4.08 -13.69 -5.81
CA LEU A 21 4.58 -14.61 -4.79
C LEU A 21 3.62 -14.58 -3.59
N LYS A 22 3.27 -15.79 -3.12
CA LYS A 22 2.45 -16.01 -1.94
C LYS A 22 3.27 -16.68 -0.85
N MET A 23 3.13 -16.22 0.38
CA MET A 23 3.77 -16.83 1.54
C MET A 23 2.94 -16.62 2.79
N LYS A 24 3.28 -17.35 3.86
CA LYS A 24 2.73 -17.12 5.20
C LYS A 24 3.70 -16.33 6.07
N LEU A 25 3.16 -15.45 6.90
CA LEU A 25 3.87 -14.81 8.01
C LEU A 25 3.06 -15.05 9.28
N GLY A 26 3.38 -16.14 9.99
CA GLY A 26 2.47 -16.68 11.01
C GLY A 26 1.16 -17.11 10.36
N GLU A 27 0.03 -16.65 10.93
CA GLU A 27 -1.31 -16.95 10.40
C GLU A 27 -1.67 -16.12 9.15
N PHE A 28 -0.97 -15.02 8.90
CA PHE A 28 -1.27 -14.15 7.78
C PHE A 28 -0.88 -14.77 6.45
N ASP A 29 -1.79 -14.70 5.48
CA ASP A 29 -1.49 -14.92 4.07
C ASP A 29 -1.01 -13.62 3.44
N ILE A 30 0.18 -13.67 2.81
CA ILE A 30 0.83 -12.53 2.20
C ILE A 30 0.96 -12.78 0.70
N THR A 31 0.47 -11.83 -0.11
CA THR A 31 0.68 -11.83 -1.56
C THR A 31 1.37 -10.55 -2.00
N PHE A 32 2.46 -10.66 -2.76
CA PHE A 32 3.17 -9.52 -3.32
C PHE A 32 2.72 -9.21 -4.74
N PHE A 33 2.64 -7.92 -5.09
CA PHE A 33 2.35 -7.44 -6.42
C PHE A 33 3.35 -6.37 -6.83
N ASN A 34 3.59 -6.27 -8.14
CA ASN A 34 4.61 -5.40 -8.74
C ASN A 34 6.03 -5.75 -8.25
N GLY A 35 6.27 -7.05 -7.99
CA GLY A 35 7.56 -7.56 -7.48
C GLY A 35 8.65 -7.69 -8.55
N SER A 36 8.29 -7.85 -9.83
CA SER A 36 9.26 -7.90 -10.93
C SER A 36 9.66 -6.50 -11.38
N TYR A 37 10.96 -6.26 -11.54
CA TYR A 37 11.44 -5.01 -12.11
C TYR A 37 11.02 -4.86 -13.58
N LYS A 38 10.34 -3.75 -13.90
CA LYS A 38 9.90 -3.43 -15.27
C LYS A 38 10.60 -2.16 -15.73
N LYS A 39 11.54 -2.31 -16.66
CA LYS A 39 12.21 -1.16 -17.28
C LYS A 39 11.23 -0.41 -18.19
N SER A 40 10.74 0.74 -17.73
CA SER A 40 9.90 1.63 -18.53
C SER A 40 10.72 2.42 -19.53
N LYS A 41 10.20 2.61 -20.75
CA LYS A 41 10.77 3.55 -21.75
C LYS A 41 10.64 5.01 -21.30
N LEU A 42 9.62 5.31 -20.50
CA LEU A 42 9.34 6.62 -19.92
C LEU A 42 9.85 6.69 -18.47
N LYS A 43 10.41 7.83 -18.07
CA LYS A 43 10.88 8.06 -16.70
C LYS A 43 9.74 8.57 -15.82
N PHE A 44 9.30 7.77 -14.85
CA PHE A 44 8.19 8.11 -13.95
C PHE A 44 8.60 8.32 -12.48
N GLY A 45 9.87 8.10 -12.15
CA GLY A 45 10.39 8.03 -10.78
C GLY A 45 10.18 6.65 -10.15
N GLU A 46 10.93 6.33 -9.09
CA GLU A 46 10.95 4.98 -8.50
C GLU A 46 9.64 4.56 -7.82
N ASN A 47 8.79 5.51 -7.47
CA ASN A 47 7.48 5.25 -6.85
C ASN A 47 6.61 4.27 -7.66
N VAL A 48 6.74 4.25 -9.00
CA VAL A 48 6.01 3.30 -9.87
C VAL A 48 6.47 1.84 -9.72
N ASN A 49 7.63 1.64 -9.11
CA ASN A 49 8.21 0.34 -8.78
C ASN A 49 7.89 -0.09 -7.33
N SER A 50 7.04 0.65 -6.61
CA SER A 50 6.60 0.23 -5.27
C SER A 50 5.97 -1.15 -5.34
N VAL A 51 6.38 -2.04 -4.45
CA VAL A 51 5.74 -3.34 -4.25
C VAL A 51 4.48 -3.10 -3.45
N ALA A 52 3.35 -3.64 -3.92
CA ALA A 52 2.14 -3.69 -3.13
C ALA A 52 2.03 -5.05 -2.43
N THR A 53 1.69 -5.04 -1.15
CA THR A 53 1.56 -6.25 -0.33
C THR A 53 0.13 -6.37 0.14
N LEU A 54 -0.53 -7.46 -0.26
CA LEU A 54 -1.83 -7.84 0.27
C LEU A 54 -1.61 -8.75 1.47
N VAL A 55 -2.22 -8.39 2.59
CA VAL A 55 -2.22 -9.11 3.86
C VAL A 55 -3.64 -9.60 4.13
N GLU A 56 -3.80 -10.90 4.33
CA GLU A 56 -5.11 -11.52 4.54
C GLU A 56 -5.09 -12.36 5.81
N LEU A 57 -6.17 -12.28 6.60
CA LEU A 57 -6.43 -13.16 7.75
C LEU A 57 -7.94 -13.31 7.91
N ASN A 58 -8.44 -14.53 8.00
CA ASN A 58 -9.87 -14.84 8.21
C ASN A 58 -10.82 -14.12 7.24
N GLY A 59 -10.39 -13.89 6.00
CA GLY A 59 -11.17 -13.19 4.97
C GLY A 59 -11.08 -11.66 5.00
N LEU A 60 -10.49 -11.07 6.03
CA LEU A 60 -10.16 -9.64 6.10
C LEU A 60 -8.93 -9.35 5.25
N LYS A 61 -8.92 -8.18 4.58
CA LYS A 61 -7.86 -7.79 3.64
C LYS A 61 -7.31 -6.40 3.93
N ALA A 62 -5.99 -6.31 4.06
CA ALA A 62 -5.26 -5.05 4.01
C ALA A 62 -4.32 -4.98 2.81
N LEU A 63 -4.40 -3.89 2.04
CA LEU A 63 -3.46 -3.62 0.96
C LEU A 63 -2.47 -2.52 1.37
N LEU A 64 -1.19 -2.85 1.38
CA LEU A 64 -0.08 -1.94 1.67
C LEU A 64 0.59 -1.54 0.36
N THR A 65 0.48 -0.27 -0.04
CA THR A 65 0.87 0.15 -1.40
C THR A 65 2.19 0.93 -1.47
N GLY A 66 2.90 1.09 -0.35
CA GLY A 66 4.13 1.88 -0.31
C GLY A 66 3.92 3.29 -0.87
N ASP A 67 4.78 3.69 -1.79
CA ASP A 67 4.72 4.98 -2.49
C ASP A 67 4.10 4.89 -3.89
N MET A 68 3.31 3.85 -4.14
CA MET A 68 2.70 3.63 -5.45
C MET A 68 1.90 4.84 -5.92
N ASN A 69 2.04 5.11 -7.22
CA ASN A 69 1.33 6.15 -7.93
C ASN A 69 0.75 5.56 -9.23
N TYR A 70 -0.19 6.26 -9.87
CA TYR A 70 -0.89 5.71 -11.05
C TYR A 70 -0.21 6.01 -12.40
N LYS A 71 0.99 6.61 -12.43
CA LYS A 71 1.62 7.10 -13.67
C LYS A 71 1.90 6.00 -14.70
N ASN A 72 2.19 4.78 -14.27
CA ASN A 72 2.44 3.63 -15.16
C ASN A 72 1.25 2.65 -15.24
N GLY A 73 0.11 2.99 -14.62
CA GLY A 73 -1.07 2.11 -14.57
C GLY A 73 -1.01 0.99 -13.53
N GLY A 74 0.03 0.91 -12.68
CA GLY A 74 0.18 -0.14 -11.67
C GLY A 74 -1.02 -0.28 -10.73
N GLU A 75 -1.58 0.84 -10.27
CA GLU A 75 -2.79 0.85 -9.44
C GLU A 75 -3.96 0.09 -10.08
N LYS A 76 -4.22 0.33 -11.38
CA LYS A 76 -5.32 -0.33 -12.08
C LYS A 76 -5.13 -1.85 -12.09
N LEU A 77 -3.94 -2.30 -12.47
CA LEU A 77 -3.61 -3.74 -12.54
C LEU A 77 -3.76 -4.43 -11.19
N ILE A 78 -3.32 -3.77 -10.12
CA ILE A 78 -3.41 -4.33 -8.76
C ILE A 78 -4.85 -4.35 -8.27
N ALA A 79 -5.60 -3.25 -8.43
CA ALA A 79 -7.02 -3.24 -8.06
C ALA A 79 -7.85 -4.27 -8.84
N ASP A 80 -7.50 -4.53 -10.10
CA ASP A 80 -8.14 -5.56 -10.91
C ASP A 80 -7.94 -6.97 -10.36
N LYS A 81 -6.76 -7.25 -9.77
CA LYS A 81 -6.44 -8.53 -9.13
C LYS A 81 -6.98 -8.66 -7.70
N VAL A 82 -6.90 -7.59 -6.92
CA VAL A 82 -7.18 -7.61 -5.47
C VAL A 82 -8.68 -7.49 -5.16
N GLY A 83 -9.41 -6.62 -5.88
CA GLY A 83 -10.81 -6.34 -5.58
C GLY A 83 -10.99 -5.59 -4.26
N LYS A 84 -12.13 -5.78 -3.59
CA LYS A 84 -12.45 -5.06 -2.34
C LYS A 84 -11.43 -5.41 -1.24
N VAL A 85 -11.03 -4.40 -0.46
CA VAL A 85 -10.24 -4.57 0.77
C VAL A 85 -10.92 -3.86 1.94
N ASP A 86 -10.53 -4.20 3.16
CA ASP A 86 -11.05 -3.57 4.38
C ASP A 86 -10.15 -2.41 4.80
N LEU A 87 -8.83 -2.57 4.66
CA LEU A 87 -7.84 -1.54 4.96
C LEU A 87 -6.96 -1.24 3.75
N LEU A 88 -6.77 0.05 3.45
CA LEU A 88 -5.79 0.53 2.50
C LEU A 88 -4.77 1.40 3.22
N LYS A 89 -3.49 1.01 3.17
CA LYS A 89 -2.42 2.00 3.37
C LYS A 89 -2.25 2.77 2.07
N VAL A 90 -2.61 4.04 2.15
CA VAL A 90 -2.69 4.98 1.03
C VAL A 90 -1.31 5.21 0.44
N GLY A 91 -1.24 5.17 -0.89
CA GLY A 91 0.00 5.32 -1.64
C GLY A 91 0.60 6.71 -1.45
N HIS A 92 1.93 6.75 -1.43
CA HIS A 92 2.74 7.97 -1.56
C HIS A 92 2.33 9.06 -0.57
N HIS A 93 2.12 8.67 0.69
CA HIS A 93 1.75 9.58 1.78
C HIS A 93 0.48 10.44 1.52
N GLY A 94 -0.35 10.05 0.55
CA GLY A 94 -1.51 10.82 0.11
C GLY A 94 -1.18 12.02 -0.78
N TYR A 95 -0.06 11.98 -1.50
CA TYR A 95 0.34 13.01 -2.46
C TYR A 95 -0.32 12.86 -3.84
N ILE A 96 -0.33 13.96 -4.59
CA ILE A 96 -0.89 14.02 -5.95
C ILE A 96 -0.26 12.97 -6.86
N GLY A 97 -1.05 12.45 -7.79
CA GLY A 97 -0.59 11.39 -8.69
C GLY A 97 -0.72 9.98 -8.10
N SER A 98 -1.21 9.82 -6.87
CA SER A 98 -1.49 8.54 -6.23
C SER A 98 -2.98 8.34 -5.95
N THR A 99 -3.35 7.10 -5.63
CA THR A 99 -4.67 6.71 -5.15
C THR A 99 -5.76 7.17 -6.11
N SER A 100 -5.70 6.71 -7.35
CA SER A 100 -6.60 7.12 -8.44
C SER A 100 -8.06 6.80 -8.15
N PHE A 101 -8.97 7.46 -8.87
CA PHE A 101 -10.41 7.24 -8.73
C PHE A 101 -10.80 5.77 -8.95
N GLY A 102 -10.26 5.14 -10.01
CA GLY A 102 -10.53 3.72 -10.31
C GLY A 102 -10.03 2.78 -9.22
N PHE A 103 -8.87 3.10 -8.64
CA PHE A 103 -8.29 2.36 -7.54
C PHE A 103 -9.20 2.38 -6.30
N VAL A 104 -9.59 3.58 -5.86
CA VAL A 104 -10.46 3.75 -4.69
C VAL A 104 -11.85 3.13 -4.93
N LYS A 105 -12.41 3.28 -6.13
CA LYS A 105 -13.73 2.71 -6.48
C LYS A 105 -13.73 1.19 -6.44
N LYS A 106 -12.64 0.55 -6.88
CA LYS A 106 -12.54 -0.91 -6.97
C LYS A 106 -12.16 -1.55 -5.64
N LEU A 107 -11.22 -0.95 -4.91
CA LEU A 107 -10.81 -1.42 -3.59
C LEU A 107 -11.86 -1.14 -2.51
N LYS A 108 -12.59 -0.01 -2.63
CA LYS A 108 -13.62 0.43 -1.67
C LYS A 108 -13.24 0.18 -0.19
N PRO A 109 -12.07 0.64 0.28
CA PRO A 109 -11.59 0.37 1.63
C PRO A 109 -12.51 0.99 2.68
N GLU A 110 -12.73 0.29 3.79
CA GLU A 110 -13.36 0.87 4.97
C GLU A 110 -12.40 1.82 5.68
N TYR A 111 -11.15 1.39 5.88
CA TYR A 111 -10.11 2.14 6.56
C TYR A 111 -9.04 2.62 5.58
N ALA A 112 -8.72 3.91 5.62
CA ALA A 112 -7.64 4.49 4.84
C ALA A 112 -6.56 5.07 5.77
N ILE A 113 -5.41 4.39 5.83
CA ILE A 113 -4.28 4.78 6.68
C ILE A 113 -3.27 5.55 5.84
N ILE A 114 -3.01 6.80 6.23
CA ILE A 114 -2.10 7.72 5.54
C ILE A 114 -0.90 7.97 6.42
N CYS A 115 0.29 7.61 5.95
CA CYS A 115 1.54 7.87 6.67
C CYS A 115 2.01 9.31 6.44
N ASN A 116 1.24 10.29 6.93
CA ASN A 116 1.51 11.71 6.82
C ASN A 116 0.75 12.48 7.91
N ASN A 117 0.95 13.80 7.97
CA ASN A 117 0.05 14.73 8.66
C ASN A 117 -1.17 15.01 7.77
N SER A 118 -2.36 15.13 8.36
CA SER A 118 -3.59 15.44 7.62
C SER A 118 -3.50 16.73 6.83
N SER A 119 -2.77 17.73 7.33
CA SER A 119 -2.54 19.02 6.68
C SER A 119 -1.71 18.93 5.38
N LYS A 120 -1.00 17.82 5.17
CA LYS A 120 -0.15 17.58 3.98
C LYS A 120 -0.78 16.62 2.97
N VAL A 121 -1.91 16.01 3.31
CA VAL A 121 -2.65 15.15 2.38
C VAL A 121 -3.27 16.00 1.29
N TYR A 122 -3.03 15.64 0.03
CA TYR A 122 -3.56 16.40 -1.09
C TYR A 122 -5.09 16.36 -1.13
N PRO A 123 -5.77 17.49 -1.44
CA PRO A 123 -7.23 17.56 -1.47
C PRO A 123 -7.87 16.52 -2.38
N ASP A 124 -7.27 16.23 -3.54
CA ASP A 124 -7.74 15.20 -4.48
C ASP A 124 -7.78 13.80 -3.84
N VAL A 125 -6.70 13.38 -3.19
CA VAL A 125 -6.64 12.07 -2.52
C VAL A 125 -7.65 12.00 -1.38
N ARG A 126 -7.70 13.05 -0.56
CA ARG A 126 -8.69 13.16 0.53
C ARG A 126 -10.13 13.09 0.01
N PHE A 127 -10.42 13.78 -1.09
CA PHE A 127 -11.74 13.78 -1.72
C PHE A 127 -12.14 12.37 -2.17
N LYS A 128 -11.24 11.68 -2.90
CA LYS A 128 -11.51 10.32 -3.38
C LYS A 128 -11.81 9.36 -2.22
N LEU A 129 -10.98 9.37 -1.17
CA LEU A 129 -11.18 8.50 -0.01
C LEU A 129 -12.49 8.82 0.75
N LYS A 130 -12.79 10.11 0.96
CA LYS A 130 -13.97 10.54 1.73
C LYS A 130 -15.28 10.35 0.97
N HIS A 131 -15.29 10.57 -0.35
CA HIS A 131 -16.54 10.65 -1.11
C HIS A 131 -16.78 9.45 -2.03
N ILE A 132 -15.73 8.74 -2.47
CA ILE A 132 -15.88 7.60 -3.38
C ILE A 132 -15.92 6.29 -2.62
N SER A 133 -14.91 5.99 -1.80
CA SER A 133 -14.92 4.80 -0.93
C SER A 133 -15.65 5.03 0.40
N LYS A 134 -15.80 6.29 0.82
CA LYS A 134 -16.38 6.67 2.12
C LYS A 134 -15.58 6.11 3.30
N SER A 135 -14.25 6.07 3.15
CA SER A 135 -13.37 5.49 4.14
C SER A 135 -13.25 6.35 5.40
N LYS A 136 -13.06 5.68 6.55
CA LYS A 136 -12.53 6.30 7.77
C LYS A 136 -11.04 6.56 7.56
N ILE A 137 -10.62 7.83 7.63
CA ILE A 137 -9.25 8.24 7.33
C ILE A 137 -8.47 8.46 8.61
N TYR A 138 -7.30 7.82 8.73
CA TYR A 138 -6.37 8.01 9.83
C TYR A 138 -5.01 8.47 9.29
N CYS A 139 -4.50 9.58 9.82
CA CYS A 139 -3.19 10.12 9.49
C CYS A 139 -2.23 9.78 10.64
N THR A 140 -1.19 8.99 10.37
CA THR A 140 -0.37 8.39 11.45
C THR A 140 0.41 9.42 12.26
N ALA A 141 0.79 10.55 11.64
CA ALA A 141 1.50 11.63 12.34
C ALA A 141 0.58 12.38 13.31
N ASP A 142 -0.70 12.55 12.96
CA ASP A 142 -1.68 13.20 13.83
C ASP A 142 -2.19 12.26 14.93
N SER A 143 -2.07 10.95 14.72
CA SER A 143 -2.63 9.92 15.59
C SER A 143 -1.63 9.37 16.60
N ASN A 144 -0.40 9.90 16.66
CA ASN A 144 0.70 9.34 17.46
C ASN A 144 0.82 7.80 17.30
N GLY A 145 0.80 7.36 16.04
CA GLY A 145 0.82 5.96 15.65
C GLY A 145 -0.58 5.34 15.48
N VAL A 146 -0.68 4.34 14.62
CA VAL A 146 -1.92 3.62 14.33
C VAL A 146 -1.64 2.12 14.28
N LYS A 147 -2.43 1.33 15.03
CA LYS A 147 -2.37 -0.14 15.06
C LYS A 147 -3.68 -0.71 14.54
N ALA A 148 -3.60 -1.51 13.49
CA ALA A 148 -4.71 -2.32 13.01
C ALA A 148 -4.60 -3.74 13.60
N VAL A 149 -5.62 -4.18 14.33
CA VAL A 149 -5.72 -5.53 14.90
C VAL A 149 -6.73 -6.31 14.08
N PHE A 150 -6.38 -7.51 13.65
CA PHE A 150 -7.24 -8.38 12.86
C PHE A 150 -7.86 -9.43 13.78
N GLU A 151 -9.17 -9.35 13.95
CA GLU A 151 -9.98 -10.31 14.70
C GLU A 151 -11.12 -10.78 13.77
N ASP A 152 -12.37 -10.77 14.25
CA ASP A 152 -13.56 -10.93 13.39
C ASP A 152 -13.77 -9.71 12.47
N GLU A 153 -13.24 -8.55 12.89
CA GLU A 153 -13.13 -7.32 12.12
C GLU A 153 -11.76 -6.67 12.29
N ILE A 154 -11.48 -5.61 11.52
CA ILE A 154 -10.28 -4.80 11.73
C ILE A 154 -10.58 -3.71 12.76
N ILE A 155 -9.89 -3.77 13.91
CA ILE A 155 -9.97 -2.77 14.98
C ILE A 155 -8.80 -1.78 14.83
N ILE A 156 -9.12 -0.49 14.74
CA ILE A 156 -8.12 0.58 14.63
C ILE A 156 -7.91 1.26 15.98
N ASN A 157 -6.67 1.19 16.47
CA ASN A 157 -6.22 1.91 17.66
C ASN A 157 -5.25 3.03 17.27
N SER A 158 -5.42 4.22 17.85
CA SER A 158 -4.50 5.36 17.74
C SER A 158 -3.82 5.68 19.07
N ASN A 159 -2.81 6.53 19.05
CA ASN A 159 -2.01 6.96 20.20
C ASN A 159 -1.29 5.78 20.87
N ILE A 160 -0.63 4.98 20.04
CA ILE A 160 0.01 3.73 20.46
C ILE A 160 1.50 3.90 20.80
N MET A 161 2.08 5.05 20.51
CA MET A 161 3.48 5.35 20.81
C MET A 161 3.54 6.15 22.12
N GLU A 162 4.42 5.73 23.03
CA GLU A 162 4.72 6.41 24.29
C GLU A 162 5.58 7.66 24.09
#